data_AF-A0A1I7J3E2-F1
#
_entry.id   AF-A0A1I7J3E2-F1
#
_cell.length_a   1.000
_cell.length_b   1.000
_cell.length_c   1.000
_cell.angle_alpha   90.00
_cell.angle_beta   90.00
_cell.angle_gamma   90.00
#
_symmetry.space_group_name_H-M   'P 1'
#
loop_
_entity.id
_entity.type
_entity.pdbx_description
1 polymer ?
#
loop_
_entity_poly.entity_id
_entity_poly.type
_entity_poly.pdbx_seq_one_letter_code
_entity_poly.pdbx_strand_id
1 'polypeptide(L)' 'MELNKQDIAERFAAFAPEKQKEFLSALKKRGFDFSLLPIVPQKTGNRSALSYAQQRHWFLWQLEPLSTAYHLSGGLRLTG' A
#
# COMPACT_ATOMS: atom_id res chain seq x y z
N MET A 1 -11.87 23.00 13.22
CA MET A 1 -11.79 21.52 13.26
C MET A 1 -10.51 21.13 12.54
N GLU A 2 -9.45 20.83 13.29
CA GLU A 2 -8.22 20.30 12.68
C GLU A 2 -8.52 18.91 12.15
N LEU A 3 -8.31 18.70 10.84
CA LEU A 3 -8.40 17.37 10.25
C LEU A 3 -7.20 16.56 10.73
N ASN A 4 -7.42 15.66 11.70
CA ASN A 4 -6.39 14.74 12.15
C ASN A 4 -5.99 13.80 10.99
N LYS A 5 -4.69 13.78 10.64
CA LYS A 5 -4.14 12.95 9.55
C LYS A 5 -4.42 11.46 9.76
N GLN A 6 -4.47 11.02 11.01
CA GLN A 6 -4.75 9.64 11.38
C GLN A 6 -6.18 9.25 11.03
N ASP A 7 -7.16 10.10 11.37
CA ASP A 7 -8.57 9.87 11.04
C ASP A 7 -8.82 9.82 9.52
N ILE A 8 -8.10 10.62 8.74
CA ILE A 8 -8.17 10.59 7.27
C ILE A 8 -7.66 9.24 6.76
N ALA A 9 -6.52 8.77 7.26
CA ALA A 9 -5.92 7.51 6.84
C ALA A 9 -6.81 6.30 7.20
N GLU A 10 -7.36 6.28 8.42
CA GLU A 10 -8.28 5.22 8.86
C GLU A 10 -9.56 5.17 8.03
N ARG A 11 -10.14 6.34 7.71
CA ARG A 11 -11.31 6.44 6.83
C ARG A 11 -11.01 5.95 5.42
N PHE A 12 -9.85 6.32 4.88
CA PHE A 12 -9.39 5.85 3.58
C PHE A 12 -9.30 4.32 3.53
N ALA A 13 -8.67 3.71 4.54
CA ALA A 13 -8.52 2.25 4.63
C ALA A 13 -9.85 1.50 4.80
N ALA A 14 -10.89 2.15 5.32
CA ALA A 14 -12.22 1.56 5.49
C ALA A 14 -13.09 1.56 4.22
N PHE A 15 -12.73 2.35 3.19
CA PHE A 15 -13.52 2.44 1.97
C PHE A 15 -13.32 1.25 1.02
N ALA A 16 -14.36 0.93 0.25
CA ALA A 16 -14.26 0.04 -0.92
C ALA A 16 -13.30 0.64 -1.98
N PRO A 17 -12.62 -0.18 -2.80
CA PRO A 17 -11.61 0.29 -3.75
C PRO A 17 -12.09 1.39 -4.71
N GLU A 18 -13.35 1.32 -5.14
CA GLU A 18 -13.96 2.32 -6.03
C GLU A 18 -14.03 3.70 -5.36
N LYS A 19 -14.47 3.74 -4.09
CA LYS A 19 -14.58 4.98 -3.30
C LYS A 19 -13.23 5.55 -2.90
N GLN A 20 -12.20 4.71 -2.75
CA GLN A 20 -10.84 5.17 -2.47
C GLN A 20 -10.33 6.11 -3.58
N LYS A 21 -10.60 5.79 -4.85
CA LYS A 21 -10.19 6.63 -5.99
C LYS A 21 -10.85 8.01 -5.97
N GLU A 22 -12.15 8.06 -5.68
CA GLU A 22 -12.90 9.30 -5.52
C GLU A 22 -12.37 10.14 -4.35
N PHE A 23 -12.09 9.49 -3.23
CA PHE A 23 -11.52 10.13 -2.05
C PHE A 23 -10.14 10.76 -2.32
N LEU A 24 -9.25 10.03 -3.02
CA LEU A 24 -7.94 10.56 -3.43
C LEU A 24 -8.08 11.76 -4.36
N SER A 25 -9.03 11.73 -5.29
CA SER A 25 -9.34 12.87 -6.17
C SER A 25 -9.82 14.07 -5.36
N ALA A 26 -10.70 13.85 -4.37
CA ALA A 26 -11.20 14.90 -3.49
C ALA A 26 -10.09 15.50 -2.60
N LEU A 27 -9.18 14.68 -2.07
CA LEU A 27 -8.03 15.15 -1.29
C LEU A 27 -7.10 16.05 -2.11
N LYS A 28 -6.77 15.63 -3.33
CA LYS A 28 -5.96 16.45 -4.26
C LYS A 28 -6.60 17.80 -4.56
N LYS A 29 -7.92 17.82 -4.83
CA LYS A 29 -8.65 19.08 -5.09
C LYS A 29 -8.65 20.04 -3.90
N ARG A 30 -8.58 19.52 -2.67
CA ARG A 30 -8.50 20.32 -1.44
C ARG A 30 -7.07 20.73 -1.08
N GLY A 31 -6.07 20.41 -1.90
CA GLY A 31 -4.67 20.75 -1.64
C GLY A 31 -4.01 19.91 -0.55
N PHE A 32 -4.59 18.75 -0.19
CA PHE A 32 -3.99 17.84 0.78
C PHE A 32 -3.05 16.85 0.08
N ASP A 33 -1.80 16.79 0.55
CA ASP A 33 -0.83 15.81 0.10
C ASP A 33 -1.06 14.47 0.80
N PHE A 34 -1.45 13.46 0.01
CA PHE A 34 -1.68 12.10 0.48
C PHE A 34 -0.41 11.42 0.97
N SER A 35 0.77 11.80 0.47
CA SER A 35 2.04 11.19 0.87
C SER A 35 2.41 11.44 2.33
N LEU A 36 1.80 12.45 2.95
CA LEU A 36 2.00 12.82 4.35
C LEU A 36 1.07 12.09 5.32
N LEU A 37 0.16 11.25 4.81
CA LEU A 37 -0.73 10.46 5.64
C LEU A 37 0.02 9.25 6.20
N PRO A 38 -0.21 8.89 7.48
CA PRO A 38 0.38 7.69 8.05
C PRO A 38 -0.16 6.44 7.37
N ILE A 39 0.69 5.42 7.29
CA ILE A 39 0.26 4.08 6.86
C ILE A 39 -0.51 3.45 8.02
N VAL A 40 -1.78 3.13 7.79
CA VAL A 40 -2.64 2.47 8.78
C VAL A 40 -2.87 0.99 8.41
N PRO A 41 -3.11 0.11 9.40
CA PRO A 41 -3.40 -1.30 9.13
C PRO A 41 -4.65 -1.47 8.25
N GLN A 42 -4.56 -2.35 7.28
CA GLN A 42 -5.73 -2.76 6.50
C GLN A 42 -6.63 -3.67 7.34
N LYS A 43 -7.96 -3.46 7.32
CA LYS A 43 -8.90 -4.34 8.02
C LYS A 43 -8.78 -5.78 7.50
N THR A 44 -8.67 -6.73 8.42
CA THR A 44 -8.61 -8.17 8.15
C THR A 44 -9.89 -8.62 7.43
N GLY A 45 -9.76 -9.20 6.24
CA GLY A 45 -10.89 -9.73 5.46
C GLY A 45 -10.86 -9.32 3.98
N ASN A 46 -10.30 -8.15 3.68
CA ASN A 46 -10.12 -7.71 2.29
C ASN A 46 -8.76 -8.19 1.77
N ARG A 47 -8.68 -9.43 1.28
CA ARG A 47 -7.48 -9.85 0.52
C ARG A 47 -7.58 -9.26 -0.89
N SER A 48 -6.76 -8.25 -1.17
CA SER A 48 -6.65 -7.72 -2.52
C SER A 48 -6.10 -8.78 -3.47
N ALA A 49 -6.58 -8.77 -4.72
CA ALA A 49 -6.00 -9.62 -5.75
C ALA A 49 -4.53 -9.25 -5.97
N LEU A 50 -3.68 -10.26 -6.17
CA LEU A 50 -2.30 -10.05 -6.58
C LEU A 50 -2.28 -9.30 -7.92
N SER A 51 -1.38 -8.32 -8.04
CA SER A 51 -1.04 -7.72 -9.33
C SER A 51 -0.50 -8.78 -10.29
N TYR A 52 -0.55 -8.52 -11.59
CA TYR A 52 -0.04 -9.44 -12.61
C TYR A 52 1.44 -9.81 -12.38
N ALA A 53 2.27 -8.84 -11.98
CA ALA A 53 3.67 -9.09 -11.64
C ALA A 53 3.83 -10.01 -10.42
N GLN A 54 3.01 -9.82 -9.38
CA GLN A 54 3.00 -10.67 -8.19
C GLN A 54 2.50 -12.09 -8.50
N GLN A 55 1.46 -12.24 -9.33
CA GLN A 55 0.96 -13.55 -9.76
C GLN A 55 2.04 -14.34 -10.51
N ARG A 56 2.70 -13.70 -11.49
CA ARG A 56 3.79 -14.32 -12.24
C ARG A 56 4.96 -14.70 -11.33
N HIS A 57 5.36 -13.80 -10.43
CA HIS A 57 6.45 -14.05 -9.50
C HIS A 57 6.11 -15.21 -8.54
N TRP A 58 4.89 -15.23 -8.00
CA TRP A 58 4.40 -16.32 -7.16
C TRP A 58 4.42 -17.66 -7.89
N PHE A 59 3.93 -17.70 -9.13
CA PHE A 59 3.96 -18.90 -9.97
C PHE A 59 5.38 -19.42 -10.19
N LEU A 60 6.33 -18.55 -10.53
CA LEU A 60 7.73 -18.91 -10.73
C LEU A 60 8.40 -19.39 -9.43
N TRP A 61 8.09 -18.76 -8.31
CA TRP A 61 8.59 -19.15 -6.99
C TRP A 61 8.13 -20.55 -6.59
N GLN A 62 6.91 -20.96 -6.97
CA GLN A 62 6.40 -22.31 -6.67
C GLN A 62 7.19 -23.44 -7.34
N LEU A 63 7.92 -23.16 -8.43
CA LEU A 63 8.74 -24.17 -9.11
C LEU A 63 9.97 -24.58 -8.28
N GLU A 64 10.57 -23.62 -7.57
CA GLU A 64 11.75 -23.85 -6.72
C GLU A 64 11.68 -23.02 -5.42
N PRO A 65 10.86 -23.42 -4.44
CA PRO A 65 10.60 -22.62 -3.24
C PRO A 65 11.82 -22.38 -2.34
N LEU A 66 12.83 -23.25 -2.44
CA LEU A 66 14.09 -23.15 -1.69
C LEU A 66 15.12 -22.24 -2.37
N SER A 67 14.85 -21.79 -3.59
CA SER A 67 15.75 -20.94 -4.36
C SER A 67 15.77 -19.52 -3.83
N THR A 68 16.97 -18.93 -3.74
CA THR A 68 17.15 -17.52 -3.36
C THR A 68 17.04 -16.56 -4.55
N ALA A 69 16.78 -17.06 -5.76
CA ALA A 69 16.74 -16.27 -7.00
C ALA A 69 15.73 -15.12 -6.96
N TYR A 70 14.72 -15.22 -6.10
CA TYR A 70 13.63 -14.27 -5.97
C TYR A 70 13.79 -13.29 -4.79
N HIS A 71 14.90 -13.37 -4.05
CA HIS A 71 15.20 -12.44 -2.96
C HIS A 71 15.74 -11.11 -3.51
N LEU A 72 15.15 -10.00 -3.06
CA LEU A 72 15.73 -8.67 -3.24
C LEU A 72 16.59 -8.35 -2.02
N SER A 73 17.89 -8.19 -2.22
CA SER A 73 18.82 -7.76 -1.17
C SER A 73 19.34 -6.36 -1.47
N GLY A 74 19.51 -5.56 -0.42
CA GLY A 74 20.03 -4.20 -0.51
C GLY A 74 20.53 -3.74 0.86
N GLY A 75 21.51 -2.85 0.86
CA GLY A 75 22.08 -2.26 2.07
C GLY A 75 22.14 -0.75 1.94
N LEU A 76 21.74 -0.04 3.00
CA LEU A 76 21.82 1.41 3.10
C LEU A 76 22.74 1.77 4.26
N ARG A 77 23.78 2.58 3.99
CA ARG A 77 24.59 3.21 5.02
C ARG A 77 24.17 4.67 5.13
N LEU A 78 23.65 5.04 6.29
CA LEU A 78 23.35 6.42 6.62
C LEU A 78 24.55 7.03 7.35
N THR A 79 24.97 8.21 6.92
CA THR A 79 25.98 9.02 7.57
C THR A 79 25.34 10.36 7.90
N GLY A 80 25.45 10.76 9.17
CA GLY A 80 25.10 12.09 9.65
C GLY A 80 26.37 12.86 9.99
#